data_AF-A0AAD1VUL9-F1
#
_entry.id   AF-A0AAD1VUL9-F1
#
_cell.length_a   1.000
_cell.length_b   1.000
_cell.length_c   1.000
_cell.angle_alpha   90.00
_cell.angle_beta   90.00
_cell.angle_gamma   90.00
#
_symmetry.space_group_name_H-M   'P 1'
#
loop_
_entity.id
_entity.type
_entity.pdbx_description
1 polymer ?
#
loop_
_entity_poly.entity_id
_entity_poly.type
_entity_poly.pdbx_seq_one_letter_code
_entity_poly.pdbx_strand_id
1 'polypeptide(L)' 'PAPPPHHNANAYKKSLTRHLLNAAKLLIMASWRCTKEPTLQQWMDKIEKIRKMEMLTASVKGSTERYLQMWTPWIDYMTR' A
#
# COMPACT_ATOMS: atom_id res chain seq x y z
N PRO A 1 -35.15 -11.00 -1.52
CA PRO A 1 -34.03 -10.03 -1.65
C PRO A 1 -32.83 -10.49 -0.83
N ALA A 2 -31.76 -10.93 -1.49
CA ALA A 2 -30.51 -11.26 -0.80
C ALA A 2 -29.87 -9.96 -0.25
N PRO A 3 -29.28 -9.98 0.96
CA PRO A 3 -28.60 -8.81 1.50
C PRO A 3 -27.38 -8.45 0.63
N PRO A 4 -27.01 -7.15 0.53
CA PRO A 4 -25.86 -6.73 -0.27
C PRO A 4 -24.58 -7.35 0.29
N PRO A 5 -23.61 -7.70 -0.56
CA PRO A 5 -22.35 -8.27 -0.11
C PRO A 5 -21.64 -7.24 0.77
N HIS A 6 -21.57 -7.51 2.07
CA HIS A 6 -20.71 -6.79 3.00
C HIS A 6 -19.27 -6.99 2.55
N HIS A 7 -18.81 -6.12 1.65
CA HIS A 7 -17.43 -6.07 1.20
C HIS A 7 -16.55 -5.86 2.44
N ASN A 8 -15.63 -6.80 2.63
CA ASN A 8 -14.94 -7.01 3.90
C ASN A 8 -13.84 -5.94 4.08
N ALA A 9 -14.22 -4.70 4.41
CA ALA A 9 -13.32 -3.56 4.60
C ALA A 9 -12.14 -3.87 5.54
N ASN A 10 -12.35 -4.76 6.51
CA ASN A 10 -11.33 -5.24 7.43
C ASN A 10 -10.24 -6.08 6.74
N ALA A 11 -10.57 -6.83 5.69
CA ALA A 11 -9.59 -7.61 4.92
C ALA A 11 -8.66 -6.68 4.10
N TYR A 12 -9.20 -5.60 3.54
CA TYR A 12 -8.42 -4.61 2.77
C TYR A 12 -7.51 -3.79 3.67
N LYS A 13 -7.98 -3.36 4.84
CA LYS A 13 -7.13 -2.71 5.86
C LYS A 13 -5.96 -3.59 6.26
N LYS A 14 -6.20 -4.88 6.57
CA LYS A 14 -5.13 -5.86 6.85
C LYS A 14 -4.16 -6.03 5.68
N SER A 15 -4.66 -5.94 4.44
CA SER A 15 -3.82 -6.00 3.24
C SER A 15 -2.93 -4.77 3.11
N LEU A 16 -3.47 -3.55 3.29
CA LEU A 16 -2.69 -2.31 3.22
C LEU A 16 -1.60 -2.28 4.30
N THR A 17 -1.95 -2.59 5.56
CA THR A 17 -0.96 -2.65 6.67
C THR A 17 0.21 -3.59 6.33
N ARG A 18 -0.05 -4.73 5.69
CA ARG A 18 1.01 -5.65 5.25
C ARG A 18 1.93 -5.01 4.21
N HIS A 19 1.41 -4.25 3.25
CA HIS A 19 2.24 -3.56 2.26
C HIS A 19 3.11 -2.48 2.92
N LEU A 20 2.54 -1.70 3.85
CA LEU A 20 3.27 -0.69 4.61
C LEU A 20 4.42 -1.31 5.42
N LEU A 21 4.13 -2.40 6.15
CA LEU A 21 5.14 -3.13 6.93
C LEU A 21 6.22 -3.74 6.05
N ASN A 22 5.86 -4.30 4.89
CA ASN A 22 6.84 -4.86 3.96
C ASN A 22 7.72 -3.75 3.36
N ALA A 23 7.17 -2.58 3.05
CA ALA A 23 7.93 -1.43 2.58
C ALA A 23 8.96 -0.98 3.63
N ALA A 24 8.55 -0.90 4.90
CA ALA A 24 9.43 -0.58 6.01
C ALA A 24 10.57 -1.60 6.17
N LYS A 25 10.25 -2.90 6.15
CA LYS A 25 11.26 -3.97 6.21
C LYS A 25 12.26 -3.86 5.07
N LEU A 26 11.79 -3.61 3.84
CA LEU A 26 12.68 -3.45 2.68
C LEU A 26 13.63 -2.27 2.83
N LEU A 27 13.18 -1.15 3.40
CA LEU A 27 14.04 0.01 3.65
C LEU A 27 15.08 -0.27 4.72
N ILE A 28 14.68 -0.88 5.83
CA ILE A 28 15.60 -1.26 6.92
C ILE A 28 16.67 -2.21 6.38
N MET A 29 16.26 -3.23 5.62
CA MET A 29 17.20 -4.17 5.01
C MET A 29 18.09 -3.51 3.95
N ALA A 30 17.58 -2.58 3.16
CA ALA A 30 18.40 -1.86 2.16
C ALA A 30 19.46 -0.96 2.84
N SER A 31 19.11 -0.38 3.98
CA SER A 31 19.99 0.50 4.76
C SER A 31 20.74 -0.24 5.88
N TRP A 32 20.87 -1.57 5.82
CA TRP A 32 21.38 -2.37 6.94
C TRP A 32 22.81 -2.01 7.39
N ARG A 33 23.63 -1.47 6.47
CA ARG A 33 24.99 -0.97 6.78
C ARG A 33 25.03 0.49 7.22
N CYS A 34 23.89 1.18 7.14
CA CYS A 34 23.78 2.58 7.51
C CYS A 34 23.37 2.68 8.98
N THR A 35 24.07 3.50 9.75
CA THR A 35 23.72 3.77 11.15
C THR A 35 22.53 4.71 11.31
N LYS A 36 22.09 5.34 10.21
CA LYS A 36 20.93 6.23 10.17
C LYS A 36 19.69 5.44 9.81
N GLU A 37 18.67 5.57 10.65
CA GLU A 37 17.33 5.06 10.37
C GLU A 37 16.73 5.72 9.12
N PRO A 38 15.90 5.00 8.34
CA PRO A 38 15.26 5.61 7.20
C PRO A 38 14.22 6.64 7.66
N THR A 39 14.23 7.82 7.05
CA THR A 39 13.31 8.91 7.42
C THR A 39 11.87 8.59 7.01
N LEU A 40 10.92 9.30 7.64
CA LEU A 40 9.51 9.19 7.26
C LEU A 40 9.29 9.48 5.77
N GLN A 41 9.98 10.48 5.21
CA GLN A 41 9.91 10.79 3.78
C GLN A 41 10.37 9.60 2.92
N GLN A 42 11.49 8.95 3.28
CA GLN A 42 11.98 7.78 2.56
C GLN A 42 10.98 6.61 2.61
N TRP A 43 10.27 6.47 3.73
CA TRP A 43 9.18 5.49 3.85
C TRP A 43 8.02 5.82 2.92
N MET A 44 7.53 7.07 2.93
CA MET A 44 6.45 7.51 2.05
C MET A 44 6.83 7.32 0.58
N ASP A 45 8.04 7.71 0.18
CA ASP A 45 8.53 7.55 -1.19
C ASP A 45 8.59 6.07 -1.62
N LYS A 46 8.97 5.18 -0.71
CA LYS A 46 9.01 3.73 -0.98
C LYS A 46 7.61 3.16 -1.17
N ILE A 47 6.68 3.52 -0.29
CA ILE A 47 5.28 3.08 -0.36
C ILE A 47 4.66 3.58 -1.66
N GLU A 48 4.92 4.83 -2.03
CA GLU A 48 4.39 5.43 -3.26
C GLU A 48 4.92 4.74 -4.52
N LYS A 49 6.20 4.34 -4.53
CA LYS A 49 6.77 3.52 -5.61
C LYS A 49 6.05 2.16 -5.73
N ILE A 50 5.79 1.49 -4.61
CA ILE A 50 5.07 0.20 -4.59
C ILE A 50 3.63 0.41 -5.10
N ARG A 51 2.91 1.40 -4.58
CA ARG A 51 1.55 1.73 -5.00
C ARG A 51 1.45 1.98 -6.50
N LYS A 52 2.36 2.77 -7.08
CA LYS A 52 2.39 3.07 -8.51
C LYS A 52 2.62 1.81 -9.34
N MET A 53 3.54 0.94 -8.92
CA MET A 53 3.79 -0.33 -9.61
C MET A 53 2.57 -1.26 -9.57
N GLU A 54 1.88 -1.32 -8.43
CA GLU A 54 0.65 -2.10 -8.29
C GLU A 54 -0.50 -1.53 -9.12
N MET A 55 -0.60 -0.20 -9.23
CA MET A 55 -1.58 0.45 -10.09
C MET A 55 -1.38 0.02 -11.55
N LEU A 56 -0.14 0.10 -12.06
CA LEU A 56 0.19 -0.35 -13.41
C LEU A 56 -0.16 -1.82 -13.61
N THR A 57 0.19 -2.67 -12.64
CA THR A 57 -0.10 -4.10 -12.67
C THR A 57 -1.60 -4.38 -12.67
N ALA A 58 -2.38 -3.64 -11.87
CA ALA A 58 -3.82 -3.79 -11.76
C ALA A 58 -4.52 -3.35 -13.05
N SER A 59 -4.06 -2.26 -13.68
CA SER A 59 -4.56 -1.80 -14.97
C SER A 59 -4.36 -2.85 -16.06
N VAL A 60 -3.19 -3.49 -16.11
CA VAL A 60 -2.90 -4.57 -17.09
C VAL A 60 -3.76 -5.82 -16.84
N LYS A 61 -4.04 -6.14 -15.57
CA LYS A 61 -4.81 -7.34 -15.19
C LYS A 61 -6.33 -7.12 -15.10
N GLY A 62 -6.81 -5.90 -15.34
CA GLY A 62 -8.22 -5.55 -15.18
C GLY A 62 -8.72 -5.61 -13.73
N SER A 63 -7.83 -5.51 -12.74
CA SER A 63 -8.15 -5.63 -11.30
C SER A 63 -8.15 -4.29 -10.57
N THR A 64 -8.45 -3.20 -11.28
CA THR A 64 -8.36 -1.82 -10.78
C THR A 64 -9.28 -1.55 -9.59
N GLU A 65 -10.48 -2.14 -9.56
CA GLU A 65 -11.41 -1.98 -8.45
C GLU A 65 -10.82 -2.49 -7.12
N ARG A 66 -10.25 -3.69 -7.13
CA ARG A 66 -9.57 -4.28 -5.97
C ARG A 66 -8.37 -3.45 -5.52
N TYR A 67 -7.64 -2.88 -6.48
CA TYR A 67 -6.53 -1.96 -6.20
C TYR A 67 -7.02 -0.72 -5.46
N LEU A 68 -8.08 -0.07 -5.96
CA LEU A 68 -8.66 1.13 -5.33
C LEU A 68 -9.15 0.81 -3.92
N GLN A 69 -9.92 -0.27 -3.74
CA GLN A 69 -10.40 -0.69 -2.42
C GLN A 69 -9.28 -0.87 -1.37
N MET A 70 -8.07 -1.25 -1.80
CA MET A 70 -6.91 -1.38 -0.92
C MET A 70 -6.17 -0.06 -0.68
N TRP A 71 -5.96 0.74 -1.73
CA TRP A 71 -5.07 1.90 -1.70
C TRP A 71 -5.75 3.24 -1.45
N THR A 72 -7.08 3.33 -1.56
CA THR A 72 -7.83 4.57 -1.26
C THR A 72 -7.44 5.19 0.09
N PRO A 73 -7.34 4.46 1.22
CA PRO A 73 -6.96 5.07 2.49
C PRO A 73 -5.58 5.74 2.48
N TRP A 74 -4.63 5.19 1.71
CA TRP A 74 -3.30 5.79 1.55
C TRP A 74 -3.34 7.01 0.63
N ILE A 75 -4.09 6.91 -0.49
CA ILE A 75 -4.26 8.03 -1.43
C ILE A 75 -4.90 9.23 -0.71
N ASP A 76 -5.95 8.99 0.07
CA ASP A 76 -6.64 10.01 0.86
C ASP A 76 -5.76 10.63 1.94
N TYR A 77 -4.78 9.88 2.47
CA TYR A 77 -3.80 10.40 3.42
C TYR A 77 -2.79 11.32 2.74
N MET A 78 -2.35 10.98 1.53
CA MET A 78 -1.34 11.75 0.78
C MET A 78 -1.88 13.02 0.12
N THR A 79 -3.19 13.13 -0.08
CA THR A 79 -3.84 14.32 -0.68
C THR A 79 -4.33 15.35 0.33
N ARG A 80 -4.21 15.07 1.63
CA ARG A 80 -4.51 16.00 2.73
C ARG A 80 -3.26 16.76 3.13
#